data_AF-A0A9P8JKX2-F1
#
_entry.id   AF-A0A9P8JKX2-F1
#
_cell.length_a   1.000
_cell.length_b   1.000
_cell.length_c   1.000
_cell.angle_alpha   90.00
_cell.angle_beta   90.00
_cell.angle_gamma   90.00
#
_symmetry.space_group_name_H-M   'P 1'
#
loop_
_entity.id
_entity.type
_entity.pdbx_description
1 polymer ?
#
loop_
_entity_poly.entity_id
_entity_poly.type
_entity_poly.pdbx_seq_one_letter_code
_entity_poly.pdbx_strand_id
1 'polypeptide(L)'
;MRFLFQYIMVAIAVFALTSAALTPESSETCISSDNTAYLAPLYESCPAGSSTCGTVDGKYLVMLRKGYKPSSHLSYIAENLHIDPVKEWQLNWFNEQHYIASDVSADSLNLLRQDPGIEGIEEGSWFEMVEVDRCQNSAFSEDERKQCYDADPFDACKNEVLSEDEMWICGKMPENEKSDAPICGQLIEL
;
A
#
# COMPACT_ATOMS: atom_id res chain seq x y z
N MET A 1 -78.56 18.50 11.15
CA MET A 1 -77.25 19.19 11.18
C MET A 1 -76.38 18.59 10.09
N ARG A 2 -75.93 19.48 9.17
CA ARG A 2 -74.78 19.40 8.24
C ARG A 2 -74.66 18.16 7.33
N PHE A 3 -75.09 18.27 6.06
CA PHE A 3 -74.33 18.74 4.86
C PHE A 3 -73.40 17.62 4.34
N LEU A 4 -73.31 17.23 3.06
CA LEU A 4 -73.79 17.64 1.73
C LEU A 4 -73.53 16.41 0.82
N PHE A 5 -74.50 15.92 0.03
CA PHE A 5 -74.52 15.97 -1.46
C PHE A 5 -73.12 15.89 -2.12
N GLN A 6 -72.80 15.04 -3.10
CA GLN A 6 -73.54 14.46 -4.23
C GLN A 6 -72.60 13.43 -4.91
N TYR A 7 -73.08 12.23 -5.28
CA TYR A 7 -73.24 11.74 -6.67
C TYR A 7 -72.28 12.35 -7.71
N ILE A 8 -71.60 11.58 -8.59
CA ILE A 8 -72.18 11.00 -9.81
C ILE A 8 -71.16 10.00 -10.42
N MET A 9 -71.69 8.88 -10.91
CA MET A 9 -71.06 7.80 -11.70
C MET A 9 -70.67 8.24 -13.10
N VAL A 10 -69.54 7.78 -13.68
CA VAL A 10 -69.40 7.45 -15.13
C VAL A 10 -68.21 6.48 -15.33
N ALA A 11 -68.46 5.36 -16.02
CA ALA A 11 -67.50 4.35 -16.50
C ALA A 11 -67.00 4.65 -17.93
N ILE A 12 -66.15 3.76 -18.50
CA ILE A 12 -65.70 3.56 -19.91
C ILE A 12 -64.17 3.76 -20.05
N ALA A 13 -63.33 3.03 -20.80
CA ALA A 13 -63.22 1.67 -21.35
C ALA A 13 -61.94 1.65 -22.26
N VAL A 14 -61.52 0.45 -22.72
CA VAL A 14 -60.89 0.16 -24.04
C VAL A 14 -59.33 0.04 -24.20
N PHE A 15 -58.95 -1.21 -24.54
CA PHE A 15 -57.98 -1.76 -25.53
C PHE A 15 -56.47 -1.43 -25.59
N ALA A 16 -55.70 -2.52 -25.42
CA ALA A 16 -54.72 -3.17 -26.33
C ALA A 16 -53.77 -2.36 -27.23
N LEU A 17 -52.46 -2.60 -27.05
CA LEU A 17 -51.37 -2.41 -28.04
C LEU A 17 -50.36 -3.56 -27.85
N THR A 18 -50.51 -4.67 -28.60
CA THR A 18 -49.70 -5.07 -29.78
C THR A 18 -48.17 -5.01 -29.59
N SER A 19 -47.61 -6.22 -29.51
CA SER A 19 -46.22 -6.60 -29.67
C SER A 19 -45.62 -6.17 -31.01
N ALA A 20 -44.48 -5.50 -30.98
CA ALA A 20 -43.52 -5.44 -32.08
C ALA A 20 -42.25 -6.14 -31.63
N ALA A 21 -41.92 -7.25 -32.31
CA ALA A 21 -40.66 -7.94 -32.16
C ALA A 21 -39.54 -7.08 -32.75
N LEU A 22 -38.55 -6.75 -31.94
CA LEU A 22 -37.24 -6.26 -32.39
C LEU A 22 -36.26 -7.42 -32.26
N THR A 23 -35.68 -7.78 -33.40
CA THR A 23 -34.58 -8.73 -33.58
C THR A 23 -33.40 -8.38 -32.66
N PRO A 24 -32.76 -9.34 -31.96
CA PRO A 24 -31.49 -9.05 -31.33
C PRO A 24 -30.44 -8.92 -32.44
N GLU A 25 -30.06 -7.67 -32.73
CA GLU A 25 -28.78 -7.40 -33.37
C GLU A 25 -27.73 -7.90 -32.38
N SER A 26 -27.05 -9.01 -32.72
CA SER A 26 -25.93 -9.48 -31.92
C SER A 26 -24.79 -8.49 -32.09
N SER A 27 -24.79 -7.44 -31.28
CA SER A 27 -23.53 -6.90 -30.84
C SER A 27 -22.92 -8.00 -29.99
N GLU A 28 -22.06 -8.82 -30.59
CA GLU A 28 -20.99 -9.48 -29.87
C GLU A 28 -20.19 -8.37 -29.21
N THR A 29 -20.70 -7.91 -28.08
CA THR A 29 -19.90 -7.22 -27.10
C THR A 29 -18.90 -8.28 -26.71
N CYS A 30 -17.66 -8.14 -27.12
CA CYS A 30 -16.56 -8.86 -26.51
C CYS A 30 -16.62 -8.51 -25.03
N ILE A 31 -17.36 -9.29 -24.25
CA ILE A 31 -17.22 -9.35 -22.81
C ILE A 31 -15.87 -10.04 -22.66
N SER A 32 -14.81 -9.24 -22.73
CA SER A 32 -13.58 -9.62 -22.05
C SER A 32 -13.94 -9.64 -20.58
N SER A 33 -14.31 -10.82 -20.12
CA SER A 33 -14.36 -11.18 -18.71
C SER A 33 -12.93 -11.39 -18.20
N ASP A 34 -12.02 -10.47 -18.49
CA ASP A 34 -10.82 -10.33 -17.69
C ASP A 34 -11.22 -9.49 -16.48
N ASN A 35 -11.99 -10.11 -15.58
CA ASN A 35 -12.22 -9.60 -14.24
C ASN A 35 -10.93 -9.87 -13.45
N THR A 36 -9.83 -9.22 -13.85
CA THR A 36 -8.60 -9.23 -13.06
C THR A 36 -8.93 -8.47 -11.78
N ALA A 37 -9.30 -9.21 -10.74
CA ALA A 37 -9.51 -8.66 -9.41
C ALA A 37 -8.27 -7.84 -9.06
N TYR A 38 -8.48 -6.58 -8.71
CA TYR A 38 -7.39 -5.68 -8.34
C TYR A 38 -6.57 -6.34 -7.22
N LEU A 39 -5.25 -6.30 -7.37
CA LEU A 39 -4.32 -6.77 -6.35
C LEU A 39 -3.19 -5.75 -6.22
N ALA A 40 -3.09 -5.13 -5.04
CA ALA A 40 -2.04 -4.21 -4.72
C ALA A 40 -0.67 -4.90 -4.82
N PRO A 41 0.35 -4.20 -5.35
CA PRO A 41 1.71 -4.73 -5.38
C PRO A 41 2.23 -4.95 -3.95
N LEU A 42 2.89 -6.08 -3.75
CA LEU A 42 3.68 -6.39 -2.56
C LEU A 42 5.15 -6.32 -2.98
N TYR A 43 5.96 -5.59 -2.22
CA TYR A 43 7.37 -5.41 -2.56
C TYR A 43 8.28 -5.57 -1.34
N GLU A 44 9.42 -6.19 -1.59
CA GLU A 44 10.51 -6.33 -0.63
C GLU A 44 11.44 -5.13 -0.79
N SER A 45 11.42 -4.22 0.19
CA SER A 45 12.24 -2.99 0.17
C SER A 45 13.62 -3.18 0.80
N CYS A 46 13.94 -4.38 1.32
CA CYS A 46 15.22 -4.67 1.93
C CYS A 46 16.29 -5.04 0.90
N PRO A 47 17.46 -4.38 0.89
CA PRO A 47 18.58 -4.79 0.07
C PRO A 47 19.07 -6.20 0.45
N ALA A 48 19.43 -7.01 -0.55
CA ALA A 48 19.97 -8.33 -0.32
C ALA A 48 21.26 -8.27 0.53
N GLY A 49 21.30 -9.04 1.62
CA GLY A 49 22.44 -9.06 2.54
C GLY A 49 22.51 -7.87 3.50
N SER A 50 21.46 -7.04 3.59
CA SER A 50 21.38 -5.97 4.59
C SER A 50 21.39 -6.55 6.01
N SER A 51 22.25 -6.01 6.87
CA SER A 51 22.25 -6.32 8.31
C SER A 51 21.22 -5.48 9.10
N THR A 52 20.61 -4.49 8.44
CA THR A 52 19.76 -3.45 9.06
C THR A 52 18.33 -3.46 8.54
N CYS A 53 18.04 -4.33 7.58
CA CYS A 53 16.72 -4.51 7.00
C CYS A 53 16.47 -6.00 6.79
N GLY A 54 15.27 -6.45 7.14
CA GLY A 54 14.80 -7.78 6.78
C GLY A 54 13.29 -7.85 6.80
N THR A 55 12.77 -8.95 6.27
CA THR A 55 11.34 -9.25 6.33
C THR A 55 11.00 -9.79 7.72
N VAL A 56 9.93 -9.27 8.31
CA VAL A 56 9.36 -9.76 9.57
C VAL A 56 7.99 -10.31 9.25
N ASP A 57 7.82 -11.63 9.41
CA ASP A 57 6.55 -12.30 9.11
C ASP A 57 5.37 -11.63 9.81
N GLY A 58 4.35 -11.29 9.02
CA GLY A 58 3.13 -10.68 9.51
C GLY A 58 3.23 -9.18 9.82
N LYS A 59 4.35 -8.53 9.48
CA LYS A 59 4.54 -7.09 9.60
C LYS A 59 4.69 -6.44 8.22
N TYR A 60 3.85 -5.45 7.93
CA TYR A 60 3.81 -4.80 6.64
C TYR A 60 3.62 -3.30 6.76
N LEU A 61 4.30 -2.52 5.91
CA LEU A 61 4.01 -1.11 5.70
C LEU A 61 2.97 -0.99 4.59
N VAL A 62 1.80 -0.45 4.93
CA VAL A 62 0.67 -0.30 4.01
C VAL A 62 0.57 1.15 3.58
N MET A 63 0.47 1.37 2.26
CA MET A 63 0.30 2.68 1.66
C MET A 63 -1.08 2.81 1.03
N LEU A 64 -1.83 3.83 1.42
CA LEU A 64 -3.13 4.16 0.87
C LEU A 64 -2.98 5.20 -0.23
N ARG A 65 -3.78 5.05 -1.28
CA ARG A 65 -3.89 6.03 -2.36
C ARG A 65 -4.30 7.38 -1.80
N LYS A 66 -3.75 8.45 -2.37
CA LYS A 66 -4.09 9.82 -2.01
C LYS A 66 -5.60 10.06 -2.04
N GLY A 67 -6.15 10.52 -0.90
CA GLY A 67 -7.57 10.83 -0.74
C GLY A 67 -8.44 9.64 -0.31
N TYR A 68 -7.88 8.42 -0.25
CA TYR A 68 -8.56 7.29 0.37
C TYR A 68 -8.54 7.45 1.88
N LYS A 69 -9.73 7.42 2.51
CA LYS A 69 -9.86 7.74 3.93
C LYS A 69 -9.49 6.52 4.78
N PRO A 70 -8.73 6.70 5.87
CA PRO A 70 -8.45 5.62 6.83
C PRO A 70 -9.71 4.91 7.33
N SER A 71 -10.81 5.64 7.56
CA SER A 71 -12.08 5.05 7.97
C SER A 71 -12.67 4.10 6.92
N SER A 72 -12.58 4.46 5.63
CA SER A 72 -13.06 3.60 4.54
C SER A 72 -12.22 2.33 4.42
N HIS A 73 -10.90 2.47 4.59
CA HIS A 73 -9.98 1.35 4.62
C HIS A 73 -10.27 0.36 5.77
N LEU A 74 -10.45 0.87 6.99
CA LEU A 74 -10.78 0.02 8.15
C LEU A 74 -12.14 -0.67 7.98
N SER A 75 -13.13 0.02 7.40
CA SER A 75 -14.41 -0.60 7.03
C SER A 75 -14.24 -1.72 6.02
N TYR A 76 -13.44 -1.51 4.97
CA TYR A 76 -13.16 -2.55 3.98
C TYR A 76 -12.55 -3.79 4.64
N ILE A 77 -11.57 -3.61 5.53
CA ILE A 77 -10.94 -4.73 6.22
C ILE A 77 -11.97 -5.48 7.07
N ALA A 78 -12.77 -4.77 7.86
CA ALA A 78 -13.77 -5.39 8.72
C ALA A 78 -14.83 -6.17 7.93
N GLU A 79 -15.23 -5.66 6.76
CA GLU A 79 -16.22 -6.29 5.90
C GLU A 79 -15.67 -7.53 5.17
N ASN A 80 -14.44 -7.47 4.66
CA ASN A 80 -13.89 -8.54 3.81
C ASN A 80 -13.09 -9.60 4.57
N LEU A 81 -12.40 -9.21 5.65
CA LEU A 81 -11.65 -10.15 6.49
C LEU A 81 -12.46 -10.63 7.69
N HIS A 82 -13.62 -10.04 7.96
CA HIS A 82 -14.48 -10.37 9.11
C HIS A 82 -13.77 -10.29 10.47
N ILE A 83 -12.78 -9.40 10.58
CA ILE A 83 -12.02 -9.10 11.81
C ILE A 83 -12.22 -7.65 12.22
N ASP A 84 -11.91 -7.33 13.48
CA ASP A 84 -11.71 -5.94 13.90
C ASP A 84 -10.21 -5.62 13.85
N PRO A 85 -9.70 -4.96 12.78
CA PRO A 85 -8.27 -4.74 12.60
C PRO A 85 -7.66 -3.88 13.71
N VAL A 86 -8.46 -3.08 14.43
CA VAL A 86 -7.97 -2.27 15.56
C VAL A 86 -7.69 -3.14 16.79
N LYS A 87 -8.37 -4.29 16.92
CA LYS A 87 -8.16 -5.23 18.03
C LYS A 87 -7.21 -6.35 17.66
N GLU A 88 -7.26 -6.81 16.43
CA GLU A 88 -6.53 -7.99 15.97
C GLU A 88 -5.15 -7.65 15.45
N TRP A 89 -4.94 -6.44 14.92
CA TRP A 89 -3.64 -6.01 14.40
C TRP A 89 -3.07 -4.85 15.22
N GLN A 90 -1.74 -4.80 15.29
CA GLN A 90 -1.03 -3.67 15.88
C GLN A 90 -0.83 -2.60 14.80
N LEU A 91 -1.83 -1.73 14.65
CA LEU A 91 -1.81 -0.64 13.68
C LEU A 91 -1.03 0.56 14.21
N ASN A 92 0.05 0.94 13.52
CA ASN A 92 0.83 2.15 13.82
C ASN A 92 0.81 3.12 12.63
N TRP A 93 -0.01 4.16 12.73
CA TRP A 93 -0.17 5.16 11.68
C TRP A 93 0.92 6.23 11.75
N PHE A 94 1.59 6.48 10.62
CA PHE A 94 2.53 7.60 10.48
C PHE A 94 1.82 8.87 10.01
N ASN A 95 0.83 8.70 9.13
CA ASN A 95 -0.01 9.76 8.59
C ASN A 95 -1.29 9.14 7.99
N GLU A 96 -2.14 9.94 7.33
CA GLU A 96 -3.40 9.46 6.74
C GLU A 96 -3.24 8.43 5.62
N GLN A 97 -2.05 8.27 5.07
CA GLN A 97 -1.76 7.40 3.93
C GLN A 97 -0.87 6.22 4.27
N HIS A 98 -0.15 6.24 5.40
CA HIS A 98 0.89 5.23 5.69
C HIS A 98 0.72 4.70 7.11
N TYR A 99 0.72 3.38 7.25
CA TYR A 99 0.73 2.73 8.55
C TYR A 99 1.44 1.37 8.51
N ILE A 100 2.01 0.95 9.64
CA ILE A 100 2.47 -0.42 9.84
C ILE A 100 1.31 -1.25 10.39
N ALA A 101 1.05 -2.39 9.76
CA ALA A 101 0.24 -3.47 10.31
C ALA A 101 1.16 -4.56 10.84
N SER A 102 0.91 -5.06 12.06
CA SER A 102 1.57 -6.26 12.59
C SER A 102 0.53 -7.31 12.97
N ASP A 103 0.95 -8.57 13.08
CA ASP A 103 0.09 -9.74 13.34
C ASP A 103 -0.86 -10.08 12.18
N VAL A 104 -0.47 -9.75 10.95
CA VAL A 104 -1.26 -10.02 9.73
C VAL A 104 -0.90 -11.41 9.19
N SER A 105 -1.87 -12.33 9.14
CA SER A 105 -1.66 -13.65 8.52
C SER A 105 -1.48 -13.57 7.00
N ALA A 106 -0.92 -14.62 6.38
CA ALA A 106 -0.76 -14.68 4.93
C ALA A 106 -2.10 -14.61 4.17
N ASP A 107 -3.15 -15.24 4.69
CA ASP A 107 -4.50 -15.18 4.12
C ASP A 107 -5.08 -13.75 4.23
N SER A 108 -4.91 -13.13 5.40
CA SER A 108 -5.30 -11.75 5.63
C SER A 108 -4.55 -10.77 4.72
N LEU A 109 -3.25 -11.00 4.48
CA LEU A 109 -2.46 -10.19 3.55
C LEU A 109 -3.04 -10.26 2.13
N ASN A 110 -3.36 -11.47 1.65
CA ASN A 110 -3.93 -11.65 0.32
C ASN A 110 -5.29 -10.94 0.16
N LEU A 111 -6.11 -10.91 1.21
CA LEU A 111 -7.38 -10.17 1.21
C LEU A 111 -7.16 -8.66 1.35
N LEU A 112 -6.21 -8.23 2.18
CA LEU A 112 -5.84 -6.82 2.35
C LEU A 112 -5.42 -6.20 1.02
N ARG A 113 -4.60 -6.92 0.24
CA ARG A 113 -4.15 -6.48 -1.09
C ARG A 113 -5.27 -6.28 -2.11
N GLN A 114 -6.47 -6.78 -1.86
CA GLN A 114 -7.62 -6.59 -2.75
C GLN A 114 -8.34 -5.25 -2.51
N ASP A 115 -7.97 -4.49 -1.47
CA ASP A 115 -8.53 -3.16 -1.22
C ASP A 115 -8.09 -2.19 -2.34
N PRO A 116 -9.02 -1.69 -3.18
CA PRO A 116 -8.69 -0.78 -4.28
C PRO A 116 -8.12 0.57 -3.83
N GLY A 117 -8.29 0.92 -2.56
CA GLY A 117 -7.73 2.11 -1.95
C GLY A 117 -6.29 1.96 -1.47
N ILE A 118 -5.71 0.75 -1.48
CA ILE A 118 -4.28 0.55 -1.28
C ILE A 118 -3.52 0.92 -2.57
N GLU A 119 -2.36 1.54 -2.41
CA GLU A 119 -1.42 1.83 -3.48
C GLU A 119 -0.37 0.71 -3.59
N GLY A 120 0.15 0.26 -2.44
CA GLY A 120 1.10 -0.85 -2.35
C GLY A 120 1.34 -1.25 -0.90
N ILE A 121 2.06 -2.35 -0.73
CA ILE A 121 2.45 -2.91 0.57
C ILE A 121 3.94 -3.27 0.55
N GLU A 122 4.70 -2.86 1.55
CA GLU A 122 6.08 -3.30 1.76
C GLU A 122 6.17 -4.36 2.87
N GLU A 123 7.00 -5.38 2.65
CA GLU A 123 7.35 -6.37 3.67
C GLU A 123 8.66 -6.06 4.39
N GLY A 124 9.41 -5.04 3.93
CA GLY A 124 10.67 -4.64 4.52
C GLY A 124 10.50 -3.95 5.87
N SER A 125 11.16 -4.48 6.90
CA SER A 125 11.28 -3.82 8.20
C SER A 125 12.71 -3.36 8.41
N TRP A 126 12.91 -2.04 8.46
CA TRP A 126 14.17 -1.46 8.91
C TRP A 126 14.29 -1.66 10.42
N PHE A 127 15.36 -2.32 10.83
CA PHE A 127 15.74 -2.43 12.22
C PHE A 127 16.50 -1.17 12.59
N GLU A 128 16.17 -0.55 13.71
CA GLU A 128 17.10 0.39 14.33
C GLU A 128 18.40 -0.40 14.53
N MET A 129 19.46 0.00 13.83
CA MET A 129 20.79 -0.42 14.26
C MET A 129 20.85 0.00 15.72
N VAL A 130 21.08 -0.96 16.62
CA VAL A 130 21.61 -0.61 17.94
C VAL A 130 22.70 0.38 17.61
N GLU A 131 22.59 1.64 18.07
CA GLU A 131 23.66 2.60 17.90
C GLU A 131 24.88 1.92 18.50
N VAL A 132 25.68 1.30 17.63
CA VAL A 132 26.95 0.72 18.03
C VAL A 132 27.73 1.98 18.24
N ASP A 133 27.72 2.45 19.48
CA ASP A 133 28.42 3.64 19.90
C ASP A 133 29.85 3.46 19.39
N ARG A 134 30.17 4.10 18.26
CA ARG A 134 31.42 3.83 17.53
C ARG A 134 32.63 4.15 18.40
N CYS A 135 32.41 4.96 19.42
CA CYS A 135 33.41 5.36 20.40
C CYS A 135 33.59 4.29 21.50
N GLN A 136 32.70 3.30 21.64
CA GLN A 136 32.87 2.11 22.50
C GLN A 136 33.70 0.99 21.86
N ASN A 137 34.38 1.25 20.74
CA ASN A 137 35.31 0.29 20.17
C ASN A 137 36.43 -0.04 21.16
N SER A 138 36.56 -1.33 21.53
CA SER A 138 37.59 -1.83 22.46
C SER A 138 39.04 -1.61 22.00
N ALA A 139 39.25 -1.25 20.72
CA ALA A 139 40.54 -0.89 20.16
C ALA A 139 40.97 0.55 20.49
N PHE A 140 40.05 1.43 20.91
CA PHE A 140 40.37 2.80 21.28
C PHE A 140 40.93 2.89 22.69
N SER A 141 41.98 3.69 22.85
CA SER A 141 42.41 4.21 24.14
C SER A 141 41.36 5.18 24.70
N GLU A 142 41.44 5.50 25.99
CA GLU A 142 40.48 6.43 26.61
C GLU A 142 40.50 7.83 25.98
N ASP A 143 41.67 8.31 25.57
CA ASP A 143 41.82 9.62 24.92
C ASP A 143 41.22 9.62 23.50
N GLU A 144 41.41 8.55 22.72
CA GLU A 144 40.80 8.38 21.40
C GLU A 144 39.27 8.27 21.50
N ARG A 145 38.78 7.55 22.51
CA ARG A 145 37.35 7.45 22.80
C ARG A 145 36.75 8.81 23.15
N LYS A 146 37.45 9.61 23.96
CA LYS A 146 37.02 10.97 24.31
C LYS A 146 36.99 11.88 23.07
N GLN A 147 38.03 11.84 22.24
CA GLN A 147 38.06 12.60 20.98
C GLN A 147 36.95 12.18 20.01
N CYS A 148 36.60 10.89 20.00
CA CYS A 148 35.49 10.36 19.20
C CYS A 148 34.13 10.94 19.64
N TYR A 149 33.89 11.06 20.95
CA TYR A 149 32.66 11.68 21.47
C TYR A 149 32.64 13.21 21.28
N ASP A 150 33.80 13.85 21.33
CA ASP A 150 33.94 15.30 21.14
C ASP A 150 33.88 15.71 19.65
N ALA A 151 33.99 14.75 18.71
CA ALA A 151 33.92 14.99 17.27
C ALA A 151 32.47 15.18 16.80
N ASP A 152 32.22 16.18 15.94
CA ASP A 152 30.91 16.37 15.31
C ASP A 152 30.59 15.13 14.45
N PRO A 153 29.46 14.43 14.70
CA PRO A 153 29.12 13.25 13.94
C PRO A 153 28.96 13.48 12.44
N PHE A 154 28.76 14.75 12.03
CA PHE A 154 28.66 15.16 10.63
C PHE A 154 29.96 15.72 10.04
N ASP A 155 31.08 15.73 10.78
CA ASP A 155 32.38 16.11 10.20
C ASP A 155 32.79 15.16 9.07
N ALA A 156 32.48 13.86 9.20
CA ALA A 156 32.67 12.89 8.13
C ALA A 156 31.96 13.32 6.83
N CYS A 157 30.79 13.96 6.92
CA CYS A 157 29.99 14.42 5.78
C CYS A 157 30.61 15.54 4.96
N LYS A 158 31.65 16.19 5.51
CA LYS A 158 32.44 17.24 4.85
C LYS A 158 33.51 16.65 3.92
N ASN A 159 33.79 15.35 4.00
CA ASN A 159 34.72 14.67 3.10
C ASN A 159 34.09 14.51 1.70
N GLU A 160 34.92 14.66 0.66
CA GLU A 160 34.50 14.49 -0.74
C GLU A 160 34.24 13.01 -1.10
N VAL A 161 34.89 12.09 -0.38
CA VAL A 161 34.71 10.64 -0.52
C VAL A 161 34.23 10.11 0.83
N LEU A 162 33.04 9.51 0.83
CA LEU A 162 32.43 8.89 1.98
C LEU A 162 32.41 7.37 1.78
N SER A 163 32.66 6.60 2.83
CA SER A 163 32.32 5.17 2.86
C SER A 163 30.79 4.99 2.86
N GLU A 164 30.30 3.80 2.52
CA GLU A 164 28.85 3.51 2.45
C GLU A 164 28.13 3.81 3.78
N ASP A 165 28.76 3.46 4.91
CA ASP A 165 28.23 3.75 6.24
C ASP A 165 28.18 5.27 6.51
N GLU A 166 29.19 6.02 6.07
CA GLU A 166 29.22 7.48 6.18
C GLU A 166 28.19 8.14 5.24
N MET A 167 27.97 7.61 4.04
CA MET A 167 26.94 8.09 3.12
C MET A 167 25.54 8.01 3.76
N TRP A 168 25.28 6.95 4.55
CA TRP A 168 24.04 6.76 5.28
C TRP A 168 23.87 7.78 6.42
N ILE A 169 24.90 7.96 7.25
CA ILE A 169 24.92 8.96 8.34
C ILE A 169 24.74 10.38 7.79
N CYS A 170 25.26 10.65 6.59
CA CYS A 170 25.24 11.96 5.95
C CYS A 170 24.02 12.21 5.05
N GLY A 171 23.10 11.24 4.92
CA GLY A 171 21.92 11.36 4.06
C GLY A 171 22.23 11.52 2.57
N LYS A 172 23.43 11.11 2.13
CA LYS A 172 23.91 11.20 0.74
C LYS A 172 23.83 9.83 0.07
N MET A 173 22.64 9.22 0.02
CA MET A 173 22.47 7.96 -0.72
C MET A 173 22.80 8.17 -2.20
N PRO A 174 23.49 7.22 -2.86
CA PRO A 174 23.61 7.26 -4.31
C PRO A 174 22.20 7.06 -4.89
N GLU A 175 21.75 8.01 -5.71
CA GLU A 175 20.58 7.77 -6.57
C GLU A 175 20.93 6.54 -7.41
N ASN A 176 20.16 5.46 -7.28
CA ASN A 176 20.27 4.32 -8.18
C ASN A 176 20.11 4.87 -9.61
N GLU A 177 21.22 4.93 -10.36
CA GLU A 177 21.19 5.15 -11.80
C GLU A 177 20.20 4.14 -12.38
N LYS A 178 19.13 4.64 -12.99
CA LYS A 178 18.19 3.85 -13.78
C LYS A 178 19.01 2.96 -14.70
N SER A 179 19.03 1.66 -14.43
CA SER A 179 19.58 0.72 -15.39
C SER A 179 18.65 0.70 -16.60
N ASP A 180 19.01 1.45 -17.63
CA ASP A 180 18.47 1.30 -18.98
C ASP A 180 18.96 -0.05 -19.53
N ALA A 181 18.36 -1.13 -19.04
CA ALA A 181 18.50 -2.45 -19.64
C ALA A 181 17.38 -2.61 -20.69
N PRO A 182 17.72 -2.85 -21.97
CA PRO A 182 16.73 -3.02 -23.03
C PRO A 182 15.95 -4.32 -22.82
N ILE A 183 14.62 -4.21 -22.73
CA ILE A 183 13.71 -5.36 -22.77
C ILE A 183 13.76 -5.91 -24.21
N CYS A 184 14.41 -7.06 -24.37
CA CYS A 184 14.37 -7.85 -25.60
C CYS A 184 13.29 -8.93 -25.45
N GLY A 185 12.37 -8.99 -26.41
CA GLY A 185 11.34 -10.02 -26.47
C GLY A 185 10.30 -9.76 -27.56
N GLN A 186 10.70 -10.01 -28.81
CA GLN A 186 9.85 -10.03 -30.00
C GLN A 186 8.61 -10.92 -29.82
N LEU A 187 7.50 -10.54 -30.46
CA LEU A 187 6.71 -11.48 -31.24
C LEU A 187 6.17 -10.80 -32.50
N ILE A 188 6.55 -11.42 -33.61
CA ILE A 188 6.17 -11.15 -35.00
C ILE A 188 4.82 -11.84 -35.27
N GLU A 189 4.20 -11.45 -36.39
CA GLU A 189 3.16 -12.15 -37.19
C GLU A 189 1.74 -11.59 -36.97
N LEU A 190 1.01 -11.07 -37.98
CA LEU A 190 1.09 -11.07 -39.45
C LEU A 190 0.52 -9.76 -40.01
#